data_AF-A0A2V9B9B1-F1
#
_entry.id   AF-A0A2V9B9B1-F1
#
_cell.length_a   1.000
_cell.length_b   1.000
_cell.length_c   1.000
_cell.angle_alpha   90.00
_cell.angle_beta   90.00
_cell.angle_gamma   90.00
#
_symmetry.space_group_name_H-M   'P 1'
#
loop_
_entity.id
_entity.type
_entity.pdbx_description
1 polymer ?
#
loop_
_entity_poly.entity_id
_entity_poly.type
_entity_poly.pdbx_seq_one_letter_code
_entity_poly.pdbx_strand_id
1 'polypeptide(L)'
;NGRVARLRDIQDMFMGVGLGPDSYAIIEQGRIGQILSTKPMERRAIIEEAAGVTKFKTKKRLAEAKLESSKVNLSRVNDIVVEVEKQLASLKRQAAKARRYSEIREQMRGIVRQMLAGKARELEAEAERIASQLAEFSAAETQHAQAIQQEEGEQDRLSQRNYELDTEIRQNQNQLNLTALEVDRAENRITFNTHRASELTGRQSQIAADLGELHAHTTDWETRSASQRQTVTMLRDEAAGLAARVEELQTHAQSRLMQISQSETRIEALRRTAFEAGESLLRLHGEQKQAEEALVHQGEALRRREANEHDLLETSIRVRSDAEEAAYVLEAANGQMAASKQQLADLHGKLATLRNEREERAKRADTVRDSLAGVRARYATLTQILNDRSYTADAVQKLFAANERGVGQDFCAVGVLADYAEVPEAHEAAIEQYLRDELEYVVVETFDHARAGVSLLQEEVGGRATFFVDSTKNLQVNEYEPIIPFRAEDGVFARLDKLVEFRDPLGPAAKQFLPRLRGAYLTDSAAGAERLARENPHYAFVTPDGTSYQGRMVTGGRPDEAGPLGMKRELRALDAELTTKRRHRSKR
;
A
#
# COMPACT_ATOMS: atom_id res chain seq x y z
N ASN A 1 -123.01 35.65 -94.07
CA ASN A 1 -122.22 36.88 -93.81
C ASN A 1 -120.70 36.68 -93.75
N GLY A 2 -120.13 35.49 -93.99
CA GLY A 2 -118.67 35.30 -94.07
C GLY A 2 -117.84 35.60 -92.82
N ARG A 3 -118.47 35.87 -91.66
CA ARG A 3 -117.80 36.20 -90.40
C ARG A 3 -117.71 34.96 -89.50
N VAL A 4 -116.52 34.74 -88.92
CA VAL A 4 -116.32 33.71 -87.89
C VAL A 4 -117.07 34.13 -86.63
N ALA A 5 -117.96 33.29 -86.12
CA ALA A 5 -118.73 33.55 -84.92
C ALA A 5 -118.67 32.33 -83.99
N ARG A 6 -118.62 32.59 -82.67
CA ARG A 6 -118.65 31.51 -81.68
C ARG A 6 -120.03 30.87 -81.71
N LEU A 7 -120.07 29.54 -81.67
CA LEU A 7 -121.32 28.78 -81.69
C LEU A 7 -122.32 29.29 -80.63
N ARG A 8 -121.80 29.64 -79.45
CA ARG A 8 -122.58 30.23 -78.36
C ARG A 8 -123.22 31.56 -78.72
N ASP A 9 -122.50 32.46 -79.40
CA ASP A 9 -123.02 33.78 -79.78
C ASP A 9 -124.11 33.64 -80.85
N ILE A 10 -123.97 32.66 -81.76
CA ILE A 10 -125.01 32.30 -82.75
C ILE A 10 -126.24 31.72 -82.06
N GLN A 11 -126.05 30.76 -81.15
CA GLN A 11 -127.14 30.14 -80.38
C GLN A 11 -127.89 31.16 -79.51
N ASP A 12 -127.18 32.08 -78.83
CA ASP A 12 -127.80 33.16 -78.03
C ASP A 12 -128.66 34.13 -78.87
N MET A 13 -128.36 34.24 -80.18
CA MET A 13 -129.10 35.05 -81.14
C MET A 13 -130.39 34.36 -81.60
N PHE A 14 -130.37 33.05 -81.83
CA PHE A 14 -131.56 32.25 -82.20
C PHE A 14 -132.42 31.85 -80.99
N MET A 15 -131.89 31.88 -79.77
CA MET A 15 -132.66 31.70 -78.53
C MET A 15 -133.68 32.82 -78.34
N GLY A 16 -134.96 32.48 -78.51
CA GLY A 16 -136.12 33.39 -78.38
C GLY A 16 -136.85 33.73 -79.68
N VAL A 17 -136.31 33.32 -80.84
CA VAL A 17 -136.95 33.49 -82.17
C VAL A 17 -137.68 32.21 -82.61
N GLY A 18 -137.68 31.19 -81.74
CA GLY A 18 -138.34 29.91 -82.01
C GLY A 18 -137.64 29.04 -83.05
N LEU A 19 -136.41 29.38 -83.47
CA LEU A 19 -135.61 28.69 -84.50
C LEU A 19 -134.34 28.04 -83.92
N GLY A 20 -134.46 27.35 -82.79
CA GLY A 20 -133.38 26.57 -82.17
C GLY A 20 -133.30 25.11 -82.67
N PRO A 21 -132.32 24.32 -82.20
CA PRO A 21 -132.22 22.88 -82.52
C PRO A 21 -133.49 22.09 -82.14
N ASP A 22 -134.23 22.55 -81.13
CA ASP A 22 -135.51 21.99 -80.68
C ASP A 22 -136.72 22.86 -81.10
N SER A 23 -136.58 23.63 -82.20
CA SER A 23 -137.60 24.55 -82.74
C SER A 23 -138.95 23.88 -82.98
N TYR A 24 -140.01 24.49 -82.44
CA TYR A 24 -141.41 24.15 -82.77
C TYR A 24 -141.82 24.58 -84.19
N ALA A 25 -141.04 25.43 -84.88
CA ALA A 25 -141.42 26.02 -86.16
C ALA A 25 -141.33 25.03 -87.35
N ILE A 26 -140.75 23.84 -87.15
CA ILE A 26 -140.61 22.79 -88.18
C ILE A 26 -141.10 21.46 -87.57
N ILE A 27 -142.23 20.95 -88.05
CA ILE A 27 -142.83 19.70 -87.55
C ILE A 27 -142.49 18.54 -88.50
N GLU A 28 -141.57 17.67 -88.09
CA GLU A 28 -141.29 16.40 -88.77
C GLU A 28 -142.43 15.38 -88.54
N GLN A 29 -142.68 14.54 -89.55
CA GLN A 29 -143.74 13.51 -89.49
C GLN A 29 -143.46 12.52 -88.35
N GLY A 30 -144.37 12.43 -87.38
CA GLY A 30 -144.22 11.61 -86.15
C GLY A 30 -143.89 12.41 -84.87
N ARG A 31 -143.47 13.68 -84.98
CA ARG A 31 -143.12 14.54 -83.83
C ARG A 31 -144.31 14.85 -82.90
N ILE A 32 -145.54 14.88 -83.44
CA ILE A 32 -146.77 15.07 -82.65
C ILE A 32 -146.98 13.91 -81.66
N GLY A 33 -146.70 12.66 -82.07
CA GLY A 33 -146.77 11.50 -81.19
C GLY A 33 -145.74 11.56 -80.06
N GLN A 34 -144.51 12.01 -80.37
CA GLN A 34 -143.43 12.21 -79.38
C GLN A 34 -143.73 13.32 -78.37
N ILE A 35 -144.39 14.42 -78.77
CA ILE A 35 -144.79 15.47 -77.82
C ILE A 35 -145.82 14.93 -76.80
N LEU A 36 -146.71 14.03 -77.23
CA LEU A 36 -147.69 13.37 -76.35
C LEU A 36 -147.05 12.32 -75.41
N SER A 37 -145.91 11.74 -75.77
CA SER A 37 -145.23 10.71 -74.97
C SER A 37 -143.96 11.17 -74.23
N THR A 38 -143.55 12.43 -74.35
CA THR A 38 -142.34 12.96 -73.67
C THR A 38 -142.53 13.09 -72.16
N LYS A 39 -141.43 12.88 -71.43
CA LYS A 39 -141.40 13.03 -69.97
C LYS A 39 -141.80 14.47 -69.58
N PRO A 40 -142.47 14.69 -68.44
CA PRO A 40 -142.93 16.02 -68.04
C PRO A 40 -141.84 17.11 -68.06
N MET A 41 -140.59 16.76 -67.74
CA MET A 41 -139.45 17.69 -67.78
C MET A 41 -139.09 18.13 -69.21
N GLU A 42 -139.10 17.21 -70.18
CA GLU A 42 -138.83 17.50 -71.59
C GLU A 42 -139.98 18.29 -72.21
N ARG A 43 -141.24 17.92 -71.88
CA ARG A 43 -142.42 18.69 -72.28
C ARG A 43 -142.39 20.11 -71.72
N ARG A 44 -141.94 20.28 -70.47
CA ARG A 44 -141.77 21.59 -69.84
C ARG A 44 -140.69 22.43 -70.54
N ALA A 45 -139.60 21.83 -71.01
CA ALA A 45 -138.60 22.55 -71.79
C ALA A 45 -139.18 23.12 -73.09
N ILE A 46 -140.02 22.34 -73.80
CA ILE A 46 -140.72 22.78 -75.01
C ILE A 46 -141.69 23.94 -74.70
N ILE A 47 -142.50 23.83 -73.64
CA ILE A 47 -143.43 24.90 -73.22
C ILE A 47 -142.67 26.16 -72.81
N GLU A 48 -141.55 26.01 -72.10
CA GLU A 48 -140.72 27.12 -71.65
C GLU A 48 -140.00 27.84 -72.80
N GLU A 49 -139.73 27.14 -73.90
CA GLU A 49 -139.23 27.73 -75.15
C GLU A 49 -140.34 28.48 -75.91
N ALA A 50 -141.55 27.93 -75.97
CA ALA A 50 -142.72 28.61 -76.53
C ALA A 50 -143.10 29.88 -75.75
N ALA A 51 -142.90 29.88 -74.42
CA ALA A 51 -143.13 31.03 -73.55
C ALA A 51 -141.95 32.04 -73.53
N GLY A 52 -140.85 31.77 -74.24
CA GLY A 52 -139.70 32.67 -74.35
C GLY A 52 -138.83 32.82 -73.09
N VAL A 53 -138.98 31.94 -72.07
CA VAL A 53 -138.34 32.10 -70.75
C VAL A 53 -136.99 31.36 -70.64
N THR A 54 -136.67 30.50 -71.61
CA THR A 54 -135.43 29.69 -71.66
C THR A 54 -134.16 30.53 -71.56
N LYS A 55 -134.08 31.68 -72.25
CA LYS A 55 -132.91 32.59 -72.24
C LYS A 55 -132.61 33.17 -70.86
N PHE A 56 -133.64 33.48 -70.07
CA PHE A 56 -133.47 34.02 -68.72
C PHE A 56 -132.98 32.93 -67.75
N LYS A 57 -133.57 31.73 -67.80
CA LYS A 57 -133.18 30.62 -66.94
C LYS A 57 -131.74 30.14 -67.18
N THR A 58 -131.30 30.03 -68.43
CA THR A 58 -129.91 29.65 -68.74
C THR A 58 -128.91 30.70 -68.26
N LYS A 59 -129.20 32.00 -68.44
CA LYS A 59 -128.37 33.07 -67.86
C LYS A 59 -128.33 33.03 -66.34
N LYS A 60 -129.46 32.79 -65.67
CA LYS A 60 -129.53 32.63 -64.21
C LYS A 60 -128.66 31.48 -63.73
N ARG A 61 -128.79 30.29 -64.33
CA ARG A 61 -127.99 29.10 -63.95
C ARG A 61 -126.48 29.32 -64.15
N LEU A 62 -126.08 29.96 -65.25
CA LEU A 62 -124.68 30.30 -65.50
C LEU A 62 -124.14 31.33 -64.51
N ALA A 63 -124.95 32.31 -64.11
CA ALA A 63 -124.59 33.29 -63.09
C ALA A 63 -124.46 32.63 -61.70
N GLU A 64 -125.37 31.74 -61.33
CA GLU A 64 -125.31 30.96 -60.09
C GLU A 64 -124.08 30.05 -60.04
N ALA A 65 -123.77 29.33 -61.12
CA ALA A 65 -122.56 28.52 -61.21
C ALA A 65 -121.28 29.35 -61.10
N LYS A 66 -121.25 30.55 -61.69
CA LYS A 66 -120.12 31.49 -61.59
C LYS A 66 -120.00 32.11 -60.20
N LEU A 67 -121.12 32.36 -59.52
CA LEU A 67 -121.17 32.83 -58.14
C LEU A 67 -120.60 31.75 -57.20
N GLU A 68 -121.03 30.50 -57.35
CA GLU A 68 -120.51 29.41 -56.52
C GLU A 68 -119.03 29.12 -56.76
N SER A 69 -118.59 29.13 -58.02
CA SER A 69 -117.15 29.05 -58.32
C SER A 69 -116.37 30.20 -57.68
N SER A 70 -116.91 31.43 -57.70
CA SER A 70 -116.29 32.58 -57.04
C SER A 70 -116.25 32.44 -55.52
N LYS A 71 -117.30 31.90 -54.88
CA LYS A 71 -117.33 31.65 -53.44
C LYS A 71 -116.31 30.61 -53.01
N VAL A 72 -116.18 29.51 -53.77
CA VAL A 72 -115.15 28.48 -53.53
C VAL A 72 -113.75 29.07 -53.68
N ASN A 73 -113.52 29.87 -54.72
CA ASN A 73 -112.24 30.56 -54.91
C ASN A 73 -111.94 31.53 -53.76
N LEU A 74 -112.95 32.26 -53.26
CA LEU A 74 -112.79 33.16 -52.13
C LEU A 74 -112.44 32.40 -50.83
N SER A 75 -113.09 31.25 -50.58
CA SER A 75 -112.74 30.38 -49.45
C SER A 75 -111.30 29.92 -49.54
N ARG A 76 -110.85 29.47 -50.72
CA ARG A 76 -109.46 29.03 -50.92
C ARG A 76 -108.45 30.16 -50.73
N VAL A 77 -108.76 31.37 -51.19
CA VAL A 77 -107.92 32.55 -50.92
C VAL A 77 -107.83 32.80 -49.42
N ASN A 78 -108.93 32.70 -48.69
CA ASN A 78 -108.93 32.88 -47.24
C ASN A 78 -108.09 31.81 -46.52
N ASP A 79 -108.19 30.55 -46.93
CA ASP A 79 -107.35 29.46 -46.39
C ASP A 79 -105.86 29.71 -46.64
N ILE A 80 -105.50 30.17 -47.85
CA ILE A 80 -104.13 30.55 -48.19
C ILE A 80 -103.67 31.73 -47.33
N VAL A 81 -104.52 32.73 -47.10
CA VAL A 81 -104.19 33.88 -46.24
C VAL A 81 -103.90 33.41 -44.82
N VAL A 82 -104.74 32.57 -44.23
CA VAL A 82 -104.53 32.03 -42.88
C VAL A 82 -103.23 31.21 -42.79
N GLU A 83 -102.93 30.37 -43.78
CA GLU A 83 -101.69 29.59 -43.82
C GLU A 83 -100.45 30.49 -43.96
N VAL A 84 -100.51 31.50 -44.82
CA VAL A 84 -99.42 32.48 -44.99
C VAL A 84 -99.24 33.32 -43.72
N GLU A 85 -100.31 33.69 -43.02
CA GLU A 85 -100.24 34.38 -41.72
C GLU A 85 -99.55 33.52 -40.66
N LYS A 86 -99.84 32.22 -40.61
CA LYS A 86 -99.16 31.27 -39.71
C LYS A 86 -97.68 31.12 -40.04
N GLN A 87 -97.34 31.02 -41.33
CA GLN A 87 -95.95 30.97 -41.79
C GLN A 87 -95.21 32.26 -41.46
N LEU A 88 -95.84 33.43 -41.67
CA LEU A 88 -95.29 34.73 -41.32
C LEU A 88 -95.04 34.85 -39.82
N ALA A 89 -95.98 34.39 -38.98
CA ALA A 89 -95.81 34.40 -37.52
C ALA A 89 -94.62 33.51 -37.09
N SER A 90 -94.46 32.34 -37.70
CA SER A 90 -93.31 31.46 -37.46
C SER A 90 -91.99 32.12 -37.89
N LEU A 91 -91.94 32.68 -39.10
CA LEU A 91 -90.76 33.39 -39.62
C LEU A 91 -90.39 34.60 -38.76
N LYS A 92 -91.37 35.36 -38.26
CA LYS A 92 -91.13 36.46 -37.32
C LYS A 92 -90.46 35.96 -36.03
N ARG A 93 -90.92 34.82 -35.47
CA ARG A 93 -90.28 34.22 -34.28
C ARG A 93 -88.86 33.74 -34.57
N GLN A 94 -88.64 33.10 -35.72
CA GLN A 94 -87.31 32.64 -36.13
C GLN A 94 -86.34 33.81 -36.33
N ALA A 95 -86.78 34.89 -37.00
CA ALA A 95 -86.00 36.10 -37.18
C ALA A 95 -85.66 36.77 -35.84
N ALA A 96 -86.61 36.84 -34.90
CA ALA A 96 -86.35 37.36 -33.55
C ALA A 96 -85.31 36.50 -32.80
N LYS A 97 -85.40 35.17 -32.87
CA LYS A 97 -84.42 34.26 -32.27
C LYS A 97 -83.03 34.42 -32.89
N ALA A 98 -82.94 34.56 -34.22
CA ALA A 98 -81.68 34.76 -34.93
C ALA A 98 -81.03 36.11 -34.57
N ARG A 99 -81.82 37.19 -34.47
CA ARG A 99 -81.33 38.51 -34.00
C ARG A 99 -80.77 38.40 -32.58
N ARG A 100 -81.53 37.81 -31.65
CA ARG A 100 -81.09 37.61 -30.27
C ARG A 100 -79.81 36.75 -30.18
N TYR A 101 -79.70 35.69 -31.00
CA TYR A 101 -78.47 34.91 -31.08
C TYR A 101 -77.28 35.75 -31.56
N SER A 102 -77.48 36.57 -32.59
CA SER A 102 -76.42 37.45 -33.12
C SER A 102 -75.95 38.47 -32.08
N GLU A 103 -76.88 39.07 -31.33
CA GLU A 103 -76.58 40.00 -30.23
C GLU A 103 -75.77 39.32 -29.12
N ILE A 104 -76.23 38.17 -28.62
CA ILE A 104 -75.53 37.40 -27.59
C ILE A 104 -74.16 36.93 -28.08
N ARG A 105 -74.04 36.52 -29.34
CA ARG A 105 -72.77 36.11 -29.94
C ARG A 105 -71.79 37.27 -30.03
N GLU A 106 -72.26 38.48 -30.34
CA GLU A 106 -71.41 39.67 -30.35
C GLU A 106 -70.94 40.05 -28.94
N GLN A 107 -71.84 39.99 -27.96
CA GLN A 107 -71.49 40.20 -26.55
C GLN A 107 -70.44 39.17 -26.07
N MET A 108 -70.65 37.89 -26.37
CA MET A 108 -69.69 36.83 -26.07
C MET A 108 -68.33 37.10 -26.72
N ARG A 109 -68.29 37.48 -28.01
CA ARG A 109 -67.06 37.86 -28.70
C ARG A 109 -66.38 39.08 -28.08
N GLY A 110 -67.15 40.03 -27.56
CA GLY A 110 -66.63 41.18 -26.80
C GLY A 110 -65.93 40.74 -25.52
N ILE A 111 -66.61 39.93 -24.70
CA ILE A 111 -66.07 39.41 -23.43
C ILE A 111 -64.83 38.54 -23.66
N VAL A 112 -64.86 37.65 -24.66
CA VAL A 112 -63.70 36.80 -24.99
C VAL A 112 -62.50 37.65 -25.42
N ARG A 113 -62.70 38.69 -26.24
CA ARG A 113 -61.61 39.61 -26.61
C ARG A 113 -61.00 40.30 -25.39
N GLN A 114 -61.83 40.76 -24.45
CA GLN A 114 -61.37 41.40 -23.22
C GLN A 114 -60.59 40.43 -22.32
N MET A 115 -61.10 39.20 -22.15
CA MET A 115 -60.44 38.15 -21.38
C MET A 115 -59.08 37.78 -21.98
N LEU A 116 -59.01 37.58 -23.31
CA LEU A 116 -57.76 37.27 -24.00
C LEU A 116 -56.76 38.43 -23.93
N ALA A 117 -57.21 39.67 -24.05
CA ALA A 117 -56.35 40.84 -23.89
C ALA A 117 -55.83 40.98 -22.45
N GLY A 118 -56.66 40.69 -21.45
CA GLY A 118 -56.22 40.60 -20.05
C GLY A 118 -55.17 39.53 -19.86
N LYS A 119 -55.41 38.33 -20.42
CA LYS A 119 -54.46 37.21 -20.31
C LYS A 119 -53.13 37.50 -21.02
N ALA A 120 -53.16 38.17 -22.17
CA ALA A 120 -51.96 38.60 -22.87
C ALA A 120 -51.10 39.54 -22.01
N ARG A 121 -51.71 40.53 -21.34
CA ARG A 121 -50.98 41.43 -20.43
C ARG A 121 -50.41 40.71 -19.22
N GLU A 122 -51.13 39.77 -18.63
CA GLU A 122 -50.59 38.95 -17.53
C GLU A 122 -49.35 38.17 -17.97
N LEU A 123 -49.40 37.55 -19.15
CA LEU A 123 -48.28 36.79 -19.69
C LEU A 123 -47.10 37.69 -20.06
N GLU A 124 -47.36 38.91 -20.54
CA GLU A 124 -46.33 39.89 -20.86
C GLU A 124 -45.62 40.41 -19.59
N ALA A 125 -46.39 40.73 -18.54
CA ALA A 125 -45.82 41.10 -17.25
C ALA A 125 -45.00 39.96 -16.61
N GLU A 126 -45.48 38.72 -16.73
CA GLU A 126 -44.74 37.54 -16.25
C GLU A 126 -43.47 37.29 -17.06
N ALA A 127 -43.51 37.49 -18.38
CA ALA A 127 -42.34 37.40 -19.24
C ALA A 127 -41.29 38.46 -18.90
N GLU A 128 -41.71 39.70 -18.66
CA GLU A 128 -40.81 40.78 -18.21
C GLU A 128 -40.18 40.45 -16.85
N ARG A 129 -40.97 39.94 -15.90
CA ARG A 129 -40.49 39.52 -14.58
C ARG A 129 -39.45 38.39 -14.67
N ILE A 130 -39.70 37.40 -15.52
CA ILE A 130 -38.74 36.29 -15.73
C ILE A 130 -37.48 36.81 -16.45
N ALA A 131 -37.62 37.71 -17.43
CA ALA A 131 -36.49 38.30 -18.13
C ALA A 131 -35.58 39.12 -17.19
N SER A 132 -36.16 39.88 -16.25
CA SER A 132 -35.37 40.61 -15.26
C SER A 132 -34.64 39.67 -14.31
N GLN A 133 -35.30 38.61 -13.83
CA GLN A 133 -34.66 37.59 -12.99
C GLN A 133 -33.52 36.88 -13.72
N LEU A 134 -33.70 36.56 -15.00
CA LEU A 134 -32.66 35.93 -15.82
C LEU A 134 -31.45 36.86 -15.97
N ALA A 135 -31.68 38.17 -16.17
CA ALA A 135 -30.60 39.15 -16.26
C ALA A 135 -29.84 39.27 -14.94
N GLU A 136 -30.53 39.27 -13.80
CA GLU A 136 -29.91 39.28 -12.46
C GLU A 136 -29.05 38.02 -12.24
N PHE A 137 -29.58 36.84 -12.54
CA PHE A 137 -28.83 35.59 -12.39
C PHE A 137 -27.62 35.53 -13.33
N SER A 138 -27.77 35.99 -14.58
CA SER A 138 -26.65 36.03 -15.53
C SER A 138 -25.55 36.98 -15.05
N ALA A 139 -25.91 38.14 -14.48
CA ALA A 139 -24.94 39.05 -13.88
C ALA A 139 -24.22 38.42 -12.69
N ALA A 140 -24.96 37.76 -11.79
CA ALA A 140 -24.38 37.05 -10.65
C ALA A 140 -23.44 35.91 -11.09
N GLU A 141 -23.82 35.14 -12.11
CA GLU A 141 -22.98 34.08 -12.69
C GLU A 141 -21.67 34.66 -13.23
N THR A 142 -21.71 35.76 -13.99
CA THR A 142 -20.48 36.40 -14.49
C THR A 142 -19.60 36.93 -13.37
N GLN A 143 -20.17 37.47 -12.29
CA GLN A 143 -19.42 37.93 -11.12
C GLN A 143 -18.75 36.75 -10.39
N HIS A 144 -19.48 35.65 -10.20
CA HIS A 144 -18.91 34.45 -9.57
C HIS A 144 -17.82 33.83 -10.44
N ALA A 145 -17.99 33.78 -11.76
CA ALA A 145 -16.96 33.29 -12.68
C ALA A 145 -15.68 34.14 -12.60
N GLN A 146 -15.80 35.47 -12.52
CA GLN A 146 -14.65 36.36 -12.34
C GLN A 146 -13.97 36.15 -10.98
N ALA A 147 -14.74 35.97 -9.90
CA ALA A 147 -14.19 35.69 -8.58
C ALA A 147 -13.43 34.36 -8.56
N ILE A 148 -13.99 33.30 -9.15
CA ILE A 148 -13.33 32.00 -9.28
C ILE A 148 -12.00 32.15 -10.05
N GLN A 149 -12.00 32.87 -11.17
CA GLN A 149 -10.78 33.10 -11.95
C GLN A 149 -9.69 33.85 -11.17
N GLN A 150 -10.07 34.78 -10.28
CA GLN A 150 -9.13 35.49 -9.41
C GLN A 150 -8.53 34.55 -8.35
N GLU A 151 -9.37 33.75 -7.70
CA GLU A 151 -8.94 32.76 -6.71
C GLU A 151 -8.04 31.68 -7.33
N GLU A 152 -8.37 31.19 -8.53
CA GLU A 152 -7.51 30.27 -9.29
C GLU A 152 -6.14 30.89 -9.61
N GLY A 153 -6.10 32.17 -9.99
CA GLY A 153 -4.85 32.90 -10.23
C GLY A 153 -3.98 33.06 -8.97
N GLU A 154 -4.60 33.34 -7.81
CA GLU A 154 -3.87 33.39 -6.53
C GLU A 154 -3.42 31.99 -6.09
N GLN A 155 -4.22 30.95 -6.31
CA GLN A 155 -3.83 29.56 -6.05
C GLN A 155 -2.61 29.16 -6.89
N ASP A 156 -2.58 29.49 -8.17
CA ASP A 156 -1.44 29.22 -9.05
C ASP A 156 -0.17 29.95 -8.57
N ARG A 157 -0.30 31.22 -8.17
CA ARG A 157 0.79 32.01 -7.61
C ARG A 157 1.32 31.42 -6.30
N LEU A 158 0.44 31.00 -5.39
CA LEU A 158 0.83 30.35 -4.14
C LEU A 158 1.48 28.98 -4.40
N SER A 159 0.99 28.24 -5.39
CA SER A 159 1.57 26.95 -5.78
C SER A 159 2.99 27.11 -6.34
N GLN A 160 3.22 28.13 -7.18
CA GLN A 160 4.57 28.48 -7.64
C GLN A 160 5.47 28.87 -6.47
N ARG A 161 4.98 29.67 -5.52
CA ARG A 161 5.75 30.06 -4.34
C ARG A 161 6.11 28.87 -3.45
N ASN A 162 5.21 27.90 -3.29
CA ASN A 162 5.50 26.66 -2.57
C ASN A 162 6.60 25.85 -3.27
N TYR A 163 6.58 25.75 -4.59
CA TYR A 163 7.64 25.08 -5.34
C TYR A 163 9.01 25.78 -5.14
N GLU A 164 9.05 27.11 -5.19
CA GLU A 164 10.27 27.87 -4.89
C GLU A 164 10.77 27.58 -3.48
N LEU A 165 9.89 27.63 -2.47
CA LEU A 165 10.25 27.35 -1.08
C LEU A 165 10.77 25.92 -0.91
N ASP A 166 10.17 24.93 -1.58
CA ASP A 166 10.66 23.55 -1.56
C ASP A 166 12.08 23.44 -2.15
N THR A 167 12.36 24.19 -3.22
CA THR A 167 13.72 24.23 -3.78
C THR A 167 14.71 24.89 -2.83
N GLU A 168 14.33 25.98 -2.16
CA GLU A 168 15.15 26.64 -1.13
C GLU A 168 15.41 25.71 0.06
N ILE A 169 14.38 24.99 0.55
CA ILE A 169 14.51 24.02 1.64
C ILE A 169 15.50 22.91 1.26
N ARG A 170 15.40 22.34 0.06
CA ARG A 170 16.33 21.31 -0.41
C ARG A 170 17.77 21.83 -0.50
N GLN A 171 17.96 23.06 -0.98
CA GLN A 171 19.29 23.68 -1.02
C GLN A 171 19.87 23.88 0.38
N ASN A 172 19.06 24.41 1.30
CA ASN A 172 19.47 24.62 2.70
C ASN A 172 19.76 23.29 3.42
N GLN A 173 18.98 22.24 3.18
CA GLN A 173 19.24 20.90 3.71
C GLN A 173 20.57 20.33 3.18
N ASN A 174 20.86 20.51 1.89
CA ASN A 174 22.14 20.09 1.31
C ASN A 174 23.31 20.86 1.95
N GLN A 175 23.18 22.17 2.13
CA GLN A 175 24.21 22.97 2.82
C GLN A 175 24.40 22.52 4.27
N LEU A 176 23.30 22.25 5.00
CA LEU A 176 23.35 21.75 6.37
C LEU A 176 24.04 20.39 6.47
N ASN A 177 23.79 19.48 5.53
CA ASN A 177 24.45 18.17 5.48
C ASN A 177 25.95 18.30 5.18
N LEU A 178 26.33 19.22 4.29
CA LEU A 178 27.75 19.49 4.00
C LEU A 178 28.47 20.07 5.21
N THR A 179 27.86 21.05 5.88
CA THR A 179 28.47 21.64 7.09
C THR A 179 28.51 20.65 8.24
N ALA A 180 27.50 19.80 8.43
CA ALA A 180 27.53 18.72 9.41
C ALA A 180 28.68 17.73 9.17
N LEU A 181 28.93 17.38 7.90
CA LEU A 181 30.07 16.52 7.53
C LEU A 181 31.42 17.21 7.80
N GLU A 182 31.51 18.52 7.60
CA GLU A 182 32.72 19.29 7.93
C GLU A 182 32.95 19.34 9.45
N VAL A 183 31.89 19.51 10.24
CA VAL A 183 31.95 19.46 11.70
C VAL A 183 32.42 18.08 12.18
N ASP A 184 31.82 16.99 11.69
CA ASP A 184 32.24 15.63 12.06
C ASP A 184 33.71 15.35 11.69
N ARG A 185 34.16 15.80 10.51
CA ARG A 185 35.58 15.72 10.13
C ARG A 185 36.48 16.53 11.07
N ALA A 186 36.05 17.71 11.48
CA ALA A 186 36.80 18.55 12.42
C ALA A 186 36.88 17.90 13.81
N GLU A 187 35.78 17.36 14.31
CA GLU A 187 35.70 16.64 15.60
C GLU A 187 36.57 15.37 15.61
N ASN A 188 36.51 14.57 14.54
CA ASN A 188 37.40 13.42 14.36
C ASN A 188 38.88 13.83 14.31
N ARG A 189 39.20 14.99 13.73
CA ARG A 189 40.58 15.51 13.72
C ARG A 189 40.99 16.02 15.10
N ILE A 190 40.09 16.65 15.84
CA ILE A 190 40.34 17.09 17.22
C ILE A 190 40.64 15.87 18.09
N THR A 191 39.75 14.86 18.10
CA THR A 191 39.90 13.64 18.90
C THR A 191 41.20 12.88 18.58
N PHE A 192 41.51 12.70 17.29
CA PHE A 192 42.79 12.12 16.87
C PHE A 192 43.98 12.89 17.44
N ASN A 193 43.96 14.23 17.34
CA ASN A 193 45.03 15.07 17.84
C ASN A 193 45.14 15.06 19.37
N THR A 194 44.03 14.98 20.12
CA THR A 194 44.07 14.83 21.58
C THR A 194 44.64 13.48 22.00
N HIS A 195 44.27 12.39 21.33
CA HIS A 195 44.87 11.08 21.58
C HIS A 195 46.37 11.08 21.28
N ARG A 196 46.77 11.67 20.14
CA ARG A 196 48.19 11.84 19.75
C ARG A 196 48.97 12.65 20.78
N ALA A 197 48.38 13.75 21.27
CA ALA A 197 49.00 14.58 22.30
C ALA A 197 49.19 13.80 23.61
N SER A 198 48.17 13.06 24.05
CA SER A 198 48.25 12.22 25.26
C SER A 198 49.31 11.12 25.13
N GLU A 199 49.39 10.44 23.97
CA GLU A 199 50.42 9.44 23.68
C GLU A 199 51.83 10.06 23.75
N LEU A 200 52.02 11.23 23.12
CA LEU A 200 53.30 11.94 23.13
C LEU A 200 53.68 12.40 24.54
N THR A 201 52.73 12.90 25.34
CA THR A 201 52.97 13.25 26.74
C THR A 201 53.38 12.03 27.57
N GLY A 202 52.73 10.88 27.37
CA GLY A 202 53.10 9.63 28.03
C GLY A 202 54.50 9.14 27.65
N ARG A 203 54.87 9.24 26.37
CA ARG A 203 56.24 8.95 25.91
C ARG A 203 57.25 9.92 26.51
N GLN A 204 56.93 11.21 26.58
CA GLN A 204 57.79 12.21 27.18
C GLN A 204 58.03 11.92 28.66
N SER A 205 57.00 11.53 29.42
CA SER A 205 57.16 11.13 30.82
C SER A 205 58.00 9.86 30.99
N GLN A 206 57.84 8.88 30.10
CA GLN A 206 58.66 7.66 30.13
C GLN A 206 60.14 7.97 29.85
N ILE A 207 60.41 8.74 28.79
CA ILE A 207 61.79 9.14 28.45
C ILE A 207 62.42 9.96 29.60
N ALA A 208 61.64 10.82 30.26
CA ALA A 208 62.12 11.57 31.42
C ALA A 208 62.47 10.65 32.61
N ALA A 209 61.67 9.61 32.85
CA ALA A 209 61.96 8.60 33.88
C ALA A 209 63.22 7.79 33.54
N ASP A 210 63.33 7.31 32.31
CA ASP A 210 64.49 6.55 31.81
C ASP A 210 65.78 7.40 31.90
N LEU A 211 65.70 8.69 31.55
CA LEU A 211 66.82 9.63 31.71
C LEU A 211 67.21 9.81 33.18
N GLY A 212 66.24 9.87 34.09
CA GLY A 212 66.49 9.94 35.53
C GLY A 212 67.21 8.70 36.06
N GLU A 213 66.77 7.51 35.64
CA GLU A 213 67.40 6.23 36.00
C GLU A 213 68.83 6.12 35.43
N LEU A 214 69.00 6.47 34.15
CA LEU A 214 70.31 6.45 33.50
C LEU A 214 71.28 7.44 34.17
N HIS A 215 70.79 8.60 34.58
CA HIS A 215 71.59 9.57 35.33
C HIS A 215 72.01 9.01 36.70
N ALA A 216 71.07 8.39 37.44
CA ALA A 216 71.38 7.74 38.71
C ALA A 216 72.45 6.64 38.55
N HIS A 217 72.31 5.78 37.53
CA HIS A 217 73.32 4.79 37.20
C HIS A 217 74.67 5.42 36.89
N THR A 218 74.70 6.47 36.09
CA THR A 218 75.95 7.18 35.75
C THR A 218 76.65 7.68 37.01
N THR A 219 75.91 8.29 37.94
CA THR A 219 76.48 8.77 39.21
C THR A 219 77.00 7.63 40.11
N ASP A 220 76.31 6.48 40.16
CA ASP A 220 76.77 5.28 40.89
C ASP A 220 78.05 4.71 40.26
N TRP A 221 78.10 4.58 38.93
CA TRP A 221 79.29 4.11 38.21
C TRP A 221 80.48 5.05 38.39
N GLU A 222 80.27 6.37 38.35
CA GLU A 222 81.31 7.36 38.62
C GLU A 222 81.86 7.23 40.05
N THR A 223 80.98 7.07 41.04
CA THR A 223 81.34 6.88 42.45
C THR A 223 82.14 5.58 42.63
N ARG A 224 81.68 4.47 42.03
CA ARG A 224 82.40 3.18 42.05
C ARG A 224 83.76 3.30 41.38
N SER A 225 83.83 3.92 40.20
CA SER A 225 85.09 4.14 39.47
C SER A 225 86.09 4.96 40.30
N ALA A 226 85.63 6.01 40.97
CA ALA A 226 86.45 6.82 41.85
C ALA A 226 86.98 6.00 43.05
N SER A 227 86.10 5.24 43.71
CA SER A 227 86.50 4.36 44.83
C SER A 227 87.53 3.31 44.39
N GLN A 228 87.34 2.70 43.23
CA GLN A 228 88.24 1.67 42.73
C GLN A 228 89.58 2.24 42.28
N ARG A 229 89.61 3.45 41.70
CA ARG A 229 90.85 4.18 41.45
C ARG A 229 91.61 4.45 42.74
N GLN A 230 90.91 4.86 43.80
CA GLN A 230 91.53 5.08 45.11
C GLN A 230 92.10 3.79 45.71
N THR A 231 91.40 2.66 45.57
CA THR A 231 91.93 1.35 45.99
C THR A 231 93.18 0.98 45.20
N VAL A 232 93.19 1.18 43.87
CA VAL A 232 94.35 0.91 43.03
C VAL A 232 95.54 1.79 43.40
N THR A 233 95.33 3.07 43.72
CA THR A 233 96.42 3.95 44.17
C THR A 233 96.99 3.46 45.50
N MET A 234 96.15 3.09 46.48
CA MET A 234 96.63 2.55 47.75
C MET A 234 97.43 1.26 47.58
N LEU A 235 96.96 0.33 46.75
CA LEU A 235 97.68 -0.91 46.46
C LEU A 235 99.00 -0.68 45.73
N ARG A 236 99.08 0.34 44.86
CA ARG A 236 100.35 0.74 44.22
C ARG A 236 101.34 1.30 45.22
N ASP A 237 100.89 2.15 46.14
CA ASP A 237 101.73 2.71 47.19
C ASP A 237 102.24 1.61 48.13
N GLU A 238 101.38 0.65 48.50
CA GLU A 238 101.74 -0.52 49.29
C GLU A 238 102.76 -1.40 48.55
N ALA A 239 102.54 -1.69 47.26
CA ALA A 239 103.48 -2.45 46.43
C ALA A 239 104.84 -1.75 46.29
N ALA A 240 104.85 -0.42 46.14
CA ALA A 240 106.09 0.37 46.11
C ALA A 240 106.82 0.31 47.46
N GLY A 241 106.10 0.39 48.58
CA GLY A 241 106.65 0.21 49.92
C GLY A 241 107.26 -1.18 50.14
N LEU A 242 106.57 -2.24 49.69
CA LEU A 242 107.09 -3.60 49.74
C LEU A 242 108.33 -3.79 48.84
N ALA A 243 108.33 -3.22 47.63
CA ALA A 243 109.48 -3.29 46.73
C ALA A 243 110.73 -2.61 47.33
N ALA A 244 110.56 -1.42 47.92
CA ALA A 244 111.65 -0.73 48.62
C ALA A 244 112.19 -1.57 49.79
N ARG A 245 111.31 -2.27 50.53
CA ARG A 245 111.71 -3.16 51.62
C ARG A 245 112.50 -4.38 51.13
N VAL A 246 112.13 -4.93 49.98
CA VAL A 246 112.88 -6.03 49.34
C VAL A 246 114.27 -5.56 48.91
N GLU A 247 114.39 -4.37 48.33
CA GLU A 247 115.67 -3.79 47.91
C GLU A 247 116.58 -3.50 49.13
N GLU A 248 116.03 -2.98 50.22
CA GLU A 248 116.73 -2.81 51.49
C GLU A 248 117.23 -4.16 52.05
N LEU A 249 116.41 -5.20 52.02
CA LEU A 249 116.82 -6.54 52.45
C LEU A 249 117.89 -7.15 51.54
N GLN A 250 117.83 -6.89 50.23
CA GLN A 250 118.81 -7.37 49.25
C GLN A 250 120.17 -6.69 49.45
N THR A 251 120.20 -5.38 49.71
CA THR A 251 121.45 -4.67 50.06
C THR A 251 122.03 -5.16 51.38
N HIS A 252 121.19 -5.43 52.39
CA HIS A 252 121.62 -6.08 53.62
C HIS A 252 122.22 -7.47 53.36
N ALA A 253 121.58 -8.30 52.52
CA ALA A 253 122.11 -9.61 52.14
C ALA A 253 123.46 -9.52 51.41
N GLN A 254 123.62 -8.56 50.49
CA GLN A 254 124.89 -8.31 49.79
C GLN A 254 126.01 -7.88 50.74
N SER A 255 125.73 -7.00 51.70
CA SER A 255 126.74 -6.60 52.71
C SER A 255 127.16 -7.78 53.60
N ARG A 256 126.22 -8.65 53.99
CA ARG A 256 126.49 -9.90 54.71
C ARG A 256 127.38 -10.84 53.89
N LEU A 257 127.09 -11.00 52.60
CA LEU A 257 127.90 -11.78 51.66
C LEU A 257 129.33 -11.23 51.54
N MET A 258 129.50 -9.90 51.46
CA MET A 258 130.84 -9.29 51.48
C MET A 258 131.58 -9.57 52.79
N GLN A 259 130.92 -9.45 53.94
CA GLN A 259 131.52 -9.80 55.24
C GLN A 259 131.98 -11.26 55.28
N ILE A 260 131.17 -12.19 54.75
CA ILE A 260 131.54 -13.61 54.64
C ILE A 260 132.77 -13.78 53.76
N SER A 261 132.83 -13.15 52.58
CA SER A 261 134.01 -13.23 51.70
C SER A 261 135.29 -12.65 52.32
N GLN A 262 135.17 -11.61 53.15
CA GLN A 262 136.30 -11.06 53.93
C GLN A 262 136.74 -12.03 55.02
N SER A 263 135.80 -12.74 55.66
CA SER A 263 136.12 -13.82 56.60
C SER A 263 136.80 -15.00 55.90
N GLU A 264 136.32 -15.40 54.72
CA GLU A 264 136.91 -16.48 53.91
C GLU A 264 138.34 -16.15 53.46
N THR A 265 138.59 -14.94 52.96
CA THR A 265 139.96 -14.50 52.60
C THR A 265 140.90 -14.46 53.82
N ARG A 266 140.38 -14.11 55.00
CA ARG A 266 141.13 -14.16 56.26
C ARG A 266 141.43 -15.60 56.71
N ILE A 267 140.50 -16.53 56.48
CA ILE A 267 140.70 -17.98 56.68
C ILE A 267 141.75 -18.49 55.68
N GLU A 268 141.72 -18.07 54.42
CA GLU A 268 142.70 -18.45 53.38
C GLU A 268 144.12 -17.96 53.73
N ALA A 269 144.25 -16.75 54.27
CA ALA A 269 145.52 -16.21 54.74
C ALA A 269 146.09 -17.00 55.93
N LEU A 270 145.23 -17.38 56.89
CA LEU A 270 145.60 -18.27 58.01
C LEU A 270 145.98 -19.68 57.51
N ARG A 271 145.30 -20.19 56.47
CA ARG A 271 145.67 -21.45 55.82
C ARG A 271 147.04 -21.38 55.14
N ARG A 272 147.42 -20.26 54.51
CA ARG A 272 148.78 -20.07 53.96
C ARG A 272 149.85 -20.11 55.03
N THR A 273 149.64 -19.47 56.18
CA THR A 273 150.57 -19.56 57.31
C THR A 273 150.64 -20.96 57.93
N ALA A 274 149.54 -21.73 57.89
CA ALA A 274 149.52 -23.13 58.30
C ALA A 274 150.21 -24.05 57.27
N PHE A 275 150.16 -23.70 55.98
CA PHE A 275 150.78 -24.45 54.88
C PHE A 275 152.32 -24.35 54.92
N GLU A 276 152.88 -23.19 55.24
CA GLU A 276 154.34 -23.00 55.43
C GLU A 276 154.89 -23.78 56.63
N ALA A 277 154.10 -23.94 57.70
CA ALA A 277 154.42 -24.83 58.82
C ALA A 277 154.26 -26.32 58.44
N GLY A 278 153.31 -26.63 57.55
CA GLY A 278 153.01 -27.97 57.03
C GLY A 278 154.06 -28.54 56.06
N GLU A 279 154.71 -27.70 55.25
CA GLU A 279 155.75 -28.13 54.30
C GLU A 279 156.97 -28.77 54.99
N SER A 280 157.31 -28.30 56.19
CA SER A 280 158.39 -28.87 57.01
C SER A 280 158.06 -30.26 57.58
N LEU A 281 156.76 -30.56 57.73
CA LEU A 281 156.21 -31.84 58.22
C LEU A 281 155.93 -32.82 57.06
N LEU A 282 155.60 -32.31 55.87
CA LEU A 282 155.22 -33.09 54.69
C LEU A 282 156.41 -33.80 54.02
N ARG A 283 157.66 -33.33 54.21
CA ARG A 283 158.88 -34.05 53.79
C ARG A 283 159.07 -35.39 54.50
N LEU A 284 158.42 -35.58 55.67
CA LEU A 284 158.46 -36.82 56.46
C LEU A 284 157.18 -37.67 56.36
N HIS A 285 156.10 -37.15 55.74
CA HIS A 285 154.80 -37.85 55.61
C HIS A 285 154.42 -38.20 54.16
N GLY A 286 155.10 -37.61 53.17
CA GLY A 286 154.87 -37.80 51.73
C GLY A 286 155.22 -39.18 51.16
N GLU A 287 155.83 -40.07 51.95
CA GLU A 287 156.04 -41.46 51.56
C GLU A 287 154.86 -42.38 51.95
N GLN A 288 153.91 -41.94 52.79
CA GLN A 288 152.96 -42.88 53.42
C GLN A 288 151.52 -42.83 52.87
N LYS A 289 151.04 -41.74 52.27
CA LYS A 289 149.59 -41.58 52.02
C LYS A 289 149.23 -41.17 50.60
N GLN A 290 149.91 -41.81 49.64
CA GLN A 290 149.61 -41.75 48.21
C GLN A 290 148.46 -42.69 47.79
N ALA A 291 147.71 -43.30 48.72
CA ALA A 291 147.03 -44.55 48.38
C ALA A 291 145.50 -44.59 48.47
N GLU A 292 144.80 -43.75 49.23
CA GLU A 292 143.43 -44.17 49.61
C GLU A 292 142.29 -43.33 49.00
N GLU A 293 141.72 -42.34 49.64
CA GLU A 293 140.25 -42.27 49.49
C GLU A 293 139.74 -41.02 48.79
N ALA A 294 140.06 -40.87 47.49
CA ALA A 294 139.55 -39.81 46.63
C ALA A 294 138.44 -40.26 45.63
N LEU A 295 137.75 -41.40 45.81
CA LEU A 295 137.08 -42.06 44.67
C LEU A 295 135.58 -42.43 44.71
N VAL A 296 134.71 -41.94 45.62
CA VAL A 296 133.29 -42.45 45.59
C VAL A 296 132.19 -41.37 45.56
N HIS A 297 132.52 -40.12 45.27
CA HIS A 297 131.55 -39.01 45.34
C HIS A 297 130.64 -38.75 44.10
N GLN A 298 130.46 -39.69 43.14
CA GLN A 298 129.60 -39.42 41.96
C GLN A 298 128.77 -40.64 41.48
N GLY A 299 127.68 -41.00 42.19
CA GLY A 299 126.80 -42.11 41.79
C GLY A 299 125.31 -41.78 41.62
N GLU A 300 124.74 -40.83 42.35
CA GLU A 300 123.28 -40.90 42.59
C GLU A 300 122.39 -40.01 41.70
N ALA A 301 122.95 -39.35 40.68
CA ALA A 301 122.20 -38.48 39.76
C ALA A 301 121.25 -39.23 38.79
N LEU A 302 121.28 -40.56 38.73
CA LEU A 302 120.58 -41.34 37.70
C LEU A 302 119.09 -41.64 38.00
N ARG A 303 118.61 -41.46 39.24
CA ARG A 303 117.25 -41.89 39.66
C ARG A 303 116.09 -41.01 39.16
N ARG A 304 116.34 -39.88 38.49
CA ARG A 304 115.27 -38.95 38.06
C ARG A 304 114.62 -39.26 36.71
N ARG A 305 115.07 -40.29 35.99
CA ARG A 305 114.68 -40.53 34.59
C ARG A 305 113.52 -41.53 34.40
N GLU A 306 113.08 -42.23 35.46
CA GLU A 306 112.12 -43.35 35.35
C GLU A 306 110.64 -42.94 35.54
N ALA A 307 110.32 -41.69 35.94
CA ALA A 307 108.95 -41.30 36.31
C ALA A 307 108.04 -40.81 35.16
N ASN A 308 108.57 -40.46 33.99
CA ASN A 308 107.80 -39.77 32.93
C ASN A 308 107.07 -40.70 31.94
N GLU A 309 107.24 -42.02 32.02
CA GLU A 309 106.74 -42.96 30.99
C GLU A 309 105.34 -43.53 31.32
N HIS A 310 104.87 -43.39 32.57
CA HIS A 310 103.63 -44.03 33.05
C HIS A 310 102.34 -43.22 32.73
N ASP A 311 102.40 -41.89 32.66
CA ASP A 311 101.21 -41.03 32.51
C ASP A 311 100.64 -40.97 31.07
N LEU A 312 101.41 -41.40 30.06
CA LEU A 312 101.02 -41.26 28.65
C LEU A 312 100.08 -42.38 28.15
N LEU A 313 100.01 -43.53 28.85
CA LEU A 313 99.22 -44.69 28.45
C LEU A 313 97.75 -44.64 28.94
N GLU A 314 97.47 -43.93 30.04
CA GLU A 314 96.13 -43.89 30.64
C GLU A 314 95.14 -42.98 29.87
N THR A 315 95.66 -41.94 29.20
CA THR A 315 94.83 -40.95 28.47
C THR A 315 94.30 -41.47 27.13
N SER A 316 94.97 -42.44 26.51
CA SER A 316 94.59 -43.00 25.20
C SER A 316 93.38 -43.95 25.26
N ILE A 317 93.12 -44.59 26.40
CA ILE A 317 92.03 -45.57 26.55
C ILE A 317 90.69 -44.86 26.78
N ARG A 318 90.69 -43.71 27.46
CA ARG A 318 89.50 -42.94 27.82
C ARG A 318 88.81 -42.28 26.62
N VAL A 319 89.58 -41.79 25.65
CA VAL A 319 89.05 -41.12 24.45
C VAL A 319 88.29 -42.09 23.53
N ARG A 320 88.59 -43.40 23.59
CA ARG A 320 87.94 -44.41 22.74
C ARG A 320 86.58 -44.85 23.29
N SER A 321 86.35 -44.89 24.61
CA SER A 321 85.04 -45.24 25.17
C SER A 321 84.00 -44.14 24.95
N ASP A 322 84.41 -42.87 25.08
CA ASP A 322 83.50 -41.73 24.93
C ASP A 322 82.99 -41.58 23.48
N ALA A 323 83.75 -42.03 22.49
CA ALA A 323 83.38 -42.02 21.07
C ALA A 323 82.33 -43.09 20.72
N GLU A 324 82.38 -44.27 21.36
CA GLU A 324 81.41 -45.36 21.13
C GLU A 324 80.05 -45.04 21.78
N GLU A 325 80.05 -44.38 22.95
CA GLU A 325 78.82 -43.96 23.63
C GLU A 325 78.07 -42.86 22.85
N ALA A 326 78.79 -41.91 22.25
CA ALA A 326 78.21 -40.85 21.42
C ALA A 326 77.55 -41.39 20.13
N ALA A 327 78.09 -42.45 19.54
CA ALA A 327 77.54 -43.08 18.33
C ALA A 327 76.19 -43.76 18.60
N TYR A 328 76.05 -44.44 19.74
CA TYR A 328 74.80 -45.11 20.14
C TYR A 328 73.66 -44.12 20.41
N VAL A 329 73.97 -42.98 21.05
CA VAL A 329 72.99 -41.91 21.32
C VAL A 329 72.48 -41.27 20.01
N LEU A 330 73.35 -41.12 19.01
CA LEU A 330 73.00 -40.52 17.72
C LEU A 330 72.06 -41.42 16.89
N GLU A 331 72.24 -42.74 16.96
CA GLU A 331 71.38 -43.71 16.29
C GLU A 331 69.99 -43.80 16.94
N ALA A 332 69.92 -43.73 18.27
CA ALA A 332 68.65 -43.64 19.01
C ALA A 332 67.88 -42.34 18.69
N ALA A 333 68.57 -41.21 18.59
CA ALA A 333 67.96 -39.91 18.25
C ALA A 333 67.41 -39.90 16.80
N ASN A 334 68.11 -40.53 15.85
CA ASN A 334 67.64 -40.65 14.47
C ASN A 334 66.38 -41.53 14.35
N GLY A 335 66.28 -42.61 15.13
CA GLY A 335 65.08 -43.43 15.21
C GLY A 335 63.85 -42.67 15.74
N GLN A 336 64.03 -41.84 16.77
CA GLN A 336 62.97 -40.97 17.30
C GLN A 336 62.55 -39.90 16.27
N MET A 337 63.49 -39.31 15.55
CA MET A 337 63.18 -38.31 14.52
C MET A 337 62.38 -38.90 13.35
N ALA A 338 62.65 -40.15 12.96
CA ALA A 338 61.88 -40.85 11.93
C ALA A 338 60.43 -41.13 12.37
N ALA A 339 60.23 -41.58 13.63
CA ALA A 339 58.90 -41.81 14.19
C ALA A 339 58.07 -40.52 14.30
N SER A 340 58.69 -39.41 14.74
CA SER A 340 58.02 -38.10 14.79
C SER A 340 57.67 -37.54 13.41
N LYS A 341 58.50 -37.78 12.37
CA LYS A 341 58.17 -37.42 10.98
C LYS A 341 56.96 -38.17 10.44
N GLN A 342 56.84 -39.46 10.73
CA GLN A 342 55.68 -40.28 10.32
C GLN A 342 54.40 -39.81 11.02
N GLN A 343 54.46 -39.49 12.31
CA GLN A 343 53.33 -38.91 13.06
C GLN A 343 52.91 -37.53 12.51
N LEU A 344 53.87 -36.70 12.10
CA LEU A 344 53.62 -35.41 11.45
C LEU A 344 52.91 -35.56 10.09
N ALA A 345 53.25 -36.58 9.31
CA ALA A 345 52.61 -36.86 8.04
C ALA A 345 51.14 -37.33 8.23
N ASP A 346 50.89 -38.23 9.18
CA ASP A 346 49.54 -38.68 9.52
C ASP A 346 48.66 -37.55 10.08
N LEU A 347 49.23 -36.70 10.94
CA LEU A 347 48.55 -35.52 11.46
C LEU A 347 48.22 -34.53 10.34
N HIS A 348 49.15 -34.26 9.41
CA HIS A 348 48.87 -33.42 8.24
C HIS A 348 47.75 -33.98 7.35
N GLY A 349 47.71 -35.30 7.14
CA GLY A 349 46.62 -35.96 6.41
C GLY A 349 45.26 -35.80 7.09
N LYS A 350 45.19 -36.02 8.41
CA LYS A 350 43.97 -35.79 9.20
C LYS A 350 43.55 -34.32 9.23
N LEU A 351 44.50 -33.40 9.23
CA LEU A 351 44.23 -31.96 9.20
C LEU A 351 43.66 -31.51 7.85
N ALA A 352 44.12 -32.12 6.75
CA ALA A 352 43.58 -31.86 5.41
C ALA A 352 42.14 -32.36 5.24
N THR A 353 41.83 -33.57 5.73
CA THR A 353 40.44 -34.11 5.67
C THR A 353 39.49 -33.30 6.55
N LEU A 354 39.89 -32.95 7.77
CA LEU A 354 39.10 -32.11 8.67
C LEU A 354 38.88 -30.69 8.12
N ARG A 355 39.86 -30.12 7.39
CA ARG A 355 39.70 -28.83 6.70
C ARG A 355 38.65 -28.90 5.59
N ASN A 356 38.67 -29.94 4.76
CA ASN A 356 37.66 -30.14 3.72
C ASN A 356 36.25 -30.35 4.31
N GLU A 357 36.13 -31.16 5.37
CA GLU A 357 34.85 -31.34 6.07
C GLU A 357 34.35 -30.03 6.70
N ARG A 358 35.26 -29.22 7.28
CA ARG A 358 34.92 -27.91 7.83
C ARG A 358 34.40 -26.97 6.73
N GLU A 359 35.03 -26.99 5.56
CA GLU A 359 34.65 -26.13 4.44
C GLU A 359 33.30 -26.56 3.82
N GLU A 360 33.03 -27.86 3.67
CA GLU A 360 31.70 -28.35 3.28
C GLU A 360 30.62 -27.98 4.31
N ARG A 361 30.90 -28.17 5.60
CA ARG A 361 29.95 -27.81 6.67
C ARG A 361 29.72 -26.30 6.73
N ALA A 362 30.75 -25.48 6.48
CA ALA A 362 30.63 -24.03 6.39
C ALA A 362 29.74 -23.60 5.21
N LYS A 363 29.98 -24.12 4.00
CA LYS A 363 29.14 -23.84 2.82
C LYS A 363 27.68 -24.24 3.06
N ARG A 364 27.42 -25.41 3.66
CA ARG A 364 26.05 -25.81 4.04
C ARG A 364 25.44 -24.90 5.12
N ALA A 365 26.23 -24.48 6.11
CA ALA A 365 25.76 -23.54 7.13
C ALA A 365 25.39 -22.16 6.54
N ASP A 366 26.17 -21.68 5.56
CA ASP A 366 25.93 -20.40 4.89
C ASP A 366 24.68 -20.47 4.00
N THR A 367 24.48 -21.52 3.22
CA THR A 367 23.22 -21.69 2.44
C THR A 367 21.97 -21.74 3.33
N VAL A 368 22.04 -22.38 4.50
CA VAL A 368 20.94 -22.41 5.46
C VAL A 368 20.76 -21.04 6.11
N ARG A 369 21.83 -20.31 6.43
CA ARG A 369 21.77 -18.92 6.94
C ARG A 369 21.12 -17.99 5.94
N ASP A 370 21.50 -18.05 4.67
CA ASP A 370 20.96 -17.18 3.62
C ASP A 370 19.47 -17.46 3.40
N SER A 371 19.08 -18.73 3.39
CA SER A 371 17.65 -19.10 3.30
C SER A 371 16.87 -18.63 4.54
N LEU A 372 17.45 -18.73 5.74
CA LEU A 372 16.82 -18.27 6.98
C LEU A 372 16.73 -16.73 7.01
N ALA A 373 17.74 -16.04 6.52
CA ALA A 373 17.76 -14.59 6.39
C ALA A 373 16.68 -14.12 5.40
N GLY A 374 16.53 -14.79 4.25
CA GLY A 374 15.47 -14.51 3.28
C GLY A 374 14.06 -14.71 3.86
N VAL A 375 13.80 -15.85 4.51
CA VAL A 375 12.50 -16.12 5.15
C VAL A 375 12.22 -15.14 6.29
N ARG A 376 13.24 -14.77 7.08
CA ARG A 376 13.10 -13.76 8.16
C ARG A 376 12.80 -12.37 7.62
N ALA A 377 13.48 -11.94 6.57
CA ALA A 377 13.24 -10.65 5.95
C ALA A 377 11.79 -10.58 5.43
N ARG A 378 11.35 -11.63 4.73
CA ARG A 378 9.98 -11.71 4.21
C ARG A 378 8.93 -11.76 5.32
N TYR A 379 9.17 -12.54 6.38
CA TYR A 379 8.32 -12.56 7.57
C TYR A 379 8.24 -11.18 8.24
N ALA A 380 9.36 -10.47 8.38
CA ALA A 380 9.40 -9.15 8.99
C ALA A 380 8.63 -8.12 8.15
N THR A 381 8.83 -8.09 6.83
CA THR A 381 8.09 -7.20 5.92
C THR A 381 6.59 -7.46 5.97
N LEU A 382 6.17 -8.72 5.92
CA LEU A 382 4.76 -9.09 5.95
C LEU A 382 4.12 -8.80 7.32
N THR A 383 4.87 -9.01 8.41
CA THR A 383 4.46 -8.63 9.76
C THR A 383 4.29 -7.12 9.87
N GLN A 384 5.20 -6.34 9.29
CA GLN A 384 5.13 -4.88 9.30
C GLN A 384 3.91 -4.39 8.51
N ILE A 385 3.69 -4.90 7.29
CA ILE A 385 2.49 -4.59 6.48
C ILE A 385 1.20 -4.90 7.25
N LEU A 386 1.16 -6.04 7.96
CA LEU A 386 -0.02 -6.45 8.73
C LEU A 386 -0.24 -5.63 10.00
N ASN A 387 0.83 -5.23 10.70
CA ASN A 387 0.76 -4.39 11.90
C ASN A 387 0.39 -2.95 11.56
N ASP A 388 1.10 -2.36 10.58
CA ASP A 388 0.85 -1.02 10.06
C ASP A 388 -0.48 -0.95 9.29
N ARG A 389 -1.08 -2.12 9.01
CA ARG A 389 -2.34 -2.30 8.26
C ARG A 389 -2.33 -1.55 6.92
N SER A 390 -1.18 -1.55 6.25
CA SER A 390 -0.96 -0.77 5.03
C SER A 390 -1.86 -1.18 3.85
N TYR A 391 -2.55 -2.32 3.97
CA TYR A 391 -3.56 -2.84 3.04
C TYR A 391 -4.97 -2.25 3.25
N THR A 392 -5.21 -1.50 4.34
CA THR A 392 -6.51 -0.85 4.64
C THR A 392 -6.53 0.60 4.19
N ALA A 393 -7.70 1.24 4.15
CA ALA A 393 -7.83 2.66 3.88
C ALA A 393 -6.98 3.52 4.85
N ASP A 394 -6.42 4.63 4.35
CA ASP A 394 -5.55 5.56 5.11
C ASP A 394 -6.17 6.04 6.43
N ALA A 395 -7.50 6.23 6.46
CA ALA A 395 -8.26 6.56 7.65
C ALA A 395 -8.18 5.49 8.75
N VAL A 396 -8.23 4.21 8.36
CA VAL A 396 -8.12 3.05 9.27
C VAL A 396 -6.68 2.93 9.78
N GLN A 397 -5.68 3.10 8.92
CA GLN A 397 -4.26 3.09 9.32
C GLN A 397 -3.95 4.15 10.39
N LYS A 398 -4.38 5.38 10.14
CA LYS A 398 -4.19 6.50 11.08
C LYS A 398 -4.97 6.32 12.39
N LEU A 399 -6.16 5.72 12.35
CA LEU A 399 -6.92 5.35 13.54
C LEU A 399 -6.14 4.38 14.44
N PHE A 400 -5.55 3.34 13.87
CA PHE A 400 -4.72 2.39 14.63
C PHE A 400 -3.42 3.04 15.13
N ALA A 401 -2.79 3.90 14.34
CA ALA A 401 -1.62 4.67 14.78
C ALA A 401 -1.95 5.60 15.97
N ALA A 402 -3.15 6.17 16.02
CA ALA A 402 -3.61 6.98 17.15
C ALA A 402 -3.97 6.13 18.38
N ASN A 403 -4.59 4.95 18.16
CA ASN A 403 -4.88 3.94 19.20
C ASN A 403 -3.59 3.48 19.92
N GLU A 404 -2.51 3.24 19.19
CA GLU A 404 -1.21 2.84 19.77
C GLU A 404 -0.49 3.96 20.53
N ARG A 405 -0.69 5.22 20.12
CA ARG A 405 -0.11 6.40 20.80
C ARG A 405 -0.90 6.82 22.05
N GLY A 406 -2.08 6.23 22.29
CA GLY A 406 -2.97 6.62 23.38
C GLY A 406 -3.59 8.01 23.21
N VAL A 407 -3.71 8.49 21.96
CA VAL A 407 -4.35 9.76 21.64
C VAL A 407 -5.87 9.53 21.59
N GLY A 408 -6.58 10.13 22.55
CA GLY A 408 -7.98 9.84 22.85
C GLY A 408 -8.11 8.72 23.88
N GLN A 409 -8.13 9.07 25.18
CA GLN A 409 -8.19 8.10 26.29
C GLN A 409 -9.44 7.19 26.25
N ASP A 410 -10.44 7.57 25.47
CA ASP A 410 -11.71 6.87 25.35
C ASP A 410 -11.82 5.99 24.08
N PHE A 411 -10.83 5.99 23.18
CA PHE A 411 -10.83 5.11 21.99
C PHE A 411 -10.01 3.85 22.25
N CYS A 412 -10.61 2.68 22.01
CA CYS A 412 -9.95 1.38 22.16
C CYS A 412 -10.38 0.45 21.02
N ALA A 413 -9.53 0.30 20.01
CA ALA A 413 -9.69 -0.69 18.95
C ALA A 413 -8.94 -1.98 19.28
N VAL A 414 -9.59 -3.12 19.08
CA VAL A 414 -9.03 -4.46 19.34
C VAL A 414 -8.35 -5.02 18.08
N GLY A 415 -8.83 -4.65 16.89
CA GLY A 415 -8.29 -5.09 15.60
C GLY A 415 -9.26 -4.78 14.47
N VAL A 416 -8.96 -5.25 13.26
CA VAL A 416 -9.91 -5.21 12.13
C VAL A 416 -10.64 -6.54 12.00
N LEU A 417 -11.78 -6.56 11.31
CA LEU A 417 -12.56 -7.79 11.12
C LEU A 417 -11.73 -8.90 10.45
N ALA A 418 -10.81 -8.53 9.55
CA ALA A 418 -9.86 -9.46 8.95
C ALA A 418 -8.90 -10.13 9.95
N ASP A 419 -8.68 -9.57 11.15
CA ASP A 419 -7.86 -10.16 12.23
C ASP A 419 -8.48 -11.43 12.80
N TYR A 420 -9.80 -11.57 12.64
CA TYR A 420 -10.58 -12.63 13.26
C TYR A 420 -11.18 -13.59 12.23
N ALA A 421 -11.23 -13.23 10.94
CA ALA A 421 -11.78 -14.05 9.87
C ALA A 421 -10.85 -15.21 9.46
N GLU A 422 -11.43 -16.40 9.31
CA GLU A 422 -10.78 -17.60 8.80
C GLU A 422 -11.56 -18.15 7.62
N VAL A 423 -10.85 -18.48 6.54
CA VAL A 423 -11.46 -18.92 5.29
C VAL A 423 -10.63 -20.07 4.71
N PRO A 424 -11.25 -21.09 4.08
CA PRO A 424 -10.52 -22.10 3.33
C PRO A 424 -9.74 -21.50 2.16
N GLU A 425 -8.49 -21.92 1.96
CA GLU A 425 -7.57 -21.41 0.92
C GLU A 425 -8.19 -21.34 -0.47
N ALA A 426 -8.98 -22.35 -0.86
CA ALA A 426 -9.62 -22.42 -2.17
C ALA A 426 -10.61 -21.26 -2.45
N HIS A 427 -11.05 -20.53 -1.43
CA HIS A 427 -12.08 -19.50 -1.51
C HIS A 427 -11.64 -18.14 -0.95
N GLU A 428 -10.42 -18.03 -0.42
CA GLU A 428 -9.88 -16.81 0.19
C GLU A 428 -9.97 -15.62 -0.76
N ALA A 429 -9.45 -15.75 -1.99
CA ALA A 429 -9.41 -14.66 -2.96
C ALA A 429 -10.81 -14.13 -3.32
N ALA A 430 -11.78 -15.03 -3.51
CA ALA A 430 -13.16 -14.66 -3.83
C ALA A 430 -13.85 -13.92 -2.67
N ILE A 431 -13.66 -14.42 -1.45
CA ILE A 431 -14.26 -13.86 -0.24
C ILE A 431 -13.61 -12.52 0.11
N GLU A 432 -12.29 -12.42 -0.03
CA GLU A 432 -11.53 -11.21 0.24
C GLU A 432 -11.93 -10.06 -0.70
N GLN A 433 -12.05 -10.35 -2.00
CA GLN A 433 -12.52 -9.35 -2.96
C GLN A 433 -13.96 -8.92 -2.71
N TYR A 434 -14.84 -9.85 -2.35
CA TYR A 434 -16.25 -9.54 -2.11
C TYR A 434 -16.48 -8.73 -0.83
N LEU A 435 -15.82 -9.12 0.26
CA LEU A 435 -15.96 -8.51 1.58
C LEU A 435 -15.04 -7.33 1.81
N ARG A 436 -14.21 -6.94 0.83
CA ARG A 436 -13.15 -5.91 0.91
C ARG A 436 -13.34 -4.88 2.02
N ASP A 437 -14.42 -4.09 1.94
CA ASP A 437 -14.72 -3.04 2.92
C ASP A 437 -15.06 -3.57 4.32
N GLU A 438 -15.81 -4.68 4.41
CA GLU A 438 -16.17 -5.33 5.69
C GLU A 438 -14.94 -5.87 6.42
N LEU A 439 -13.95 -6.38 5.68
CA LEU A 439 -12.70 -6.87 6.26
C LEU A 439 -11.88 -5.76 6.94
N GLU A 440 -12.09 -4.50 6.54
CA GLU A 440 -11.46 -3.31 7.13
C GLU A 440 -12.23 -2.75 8.34
N TYR A 441 -13.39 -3.34 8.70
CA TYR A 441 -14.18 -2.82 9.82
C TYR A 441 -13.38 -2.89 11.12
N VAL A 442 -13.34 -1.78 11.85
CA VAL A 442 -12.59 -1.63 13.10
C VAL A 442 -13.39 -2.21 14.24
N VAL A 443 -12.88 -3.27 14.85
CA VAL A 443 -13.52 -3.97 15.97
C VAL A 443 -13.27 -3.20 17.28
N VAL A 444 -14.35 -2.85 17.96
CA VAL A 444 -14.33 -2.14 19.25
C VAL A 444 -15.32 -2.79 20.21
N GLU A 445 -15.07 -2.73 21.52
CA GLU A 445 -15.94 -3.41 22.50
C GLU A 445 -17.29 -2.69 22.75
N THR A 446 -17.33 -1.36 22.60
CA THR A 446 -18.50 -0.54 22.98
C THR A 446 -18.82 0.54 21.96
N PHE A 447 -20.07 1.00 21.96
CA PHE A 447 -20.48 2.15 21.15
C PHE A 447 -19.79 3.45 21.59
N ASP A 448 -19.33 3.53 22.84
CA ASP A 448 -18.51 4.65 23.32
C ASP A 448 -17.16 4.70 22.60
N HIS A 449 -16.48 3.55 22.49
CA HIS A 449 -15.25 3.44 21.70
C HIS A 449 -15.50 3.76 20.22
N ALA A 450 -16.60 3.28 19.63
CA ALA A 450 -16.93 3.65 18.24
C ALA A 450 -17.14 5.16 18.07
N ARG A 451 -17.86 5.81 19.00
CA ARG A 451 -18.07 7.27 18.97
C ARG A 451 -16.76 8.03 19.10
N ALA A 452 -15.88 7.62 20.02
CA ALA A 452 -14.56 8.21 20.18
C ALA A 452 -13.73 8.09 18.89
N GLY A 453 -13.76 6.92 18.22
CA GLY A 453 -13.11 6.72 16.93
C GLY A 453 -13.69 7.59 15.81
N VAL A 454 -15.02 7.80 15.77
CA VAL A 454 -15.66 8.70 14.82
C VAL A 454 -15.26 10.16 15.06
N SER A 455 -15.23 10.61 16.31
CA SER A 455 -14.76 11.96 16.66
C SER A 455 -13.30 12.16 16.24
N LEU A 456 -12.43 11.18 16.47
CA LEU A 456 -11.02 11.23 16.07
C LEU A 456 -10.84 11.35 14.55
N LEU A 457 -11.67 10.64 13.77
CA LEU A 457 -11.71 10.79 12.31
C LEU A 457 -12.18 12.17 11.86
N GLN A 458 -13.12 12.79 12.58
CA GLN A 458 -13.66 14.11 12.23
C GLN A 458 -12.69 15.26 12.59
N GLU A 459 -11.99 15.13 13.71
CA GLU A 459 -11.22 16.24 14.30
C GLU A 459 -9.73 16.22 13.93
N GLU A 460 -9.09 15.04 13.88
CA GLU A 460 -7.64 14.93 13.75
C GLU A 460 -7.17 14.14 12.52
N VAL A 461 -7.75 12.95 12.31
CA VAL A 461 -7.20 11.95 11.39
C VAL A 461 -7.67 12.15 9.95
N GLY A 462 -8.93 12.57 9.78
CA GLY A 462 -9.59 12.69 8.47
C GLY A 462 -9.97 11.34 7.85
N GLY A 463 -11.05 11.32 7.07
CA GLY A 463 -11.50 10.16 6.32
C GLY A 463 -12.67 9.41 6.95
N ARG A 464 -12.88 8.15 6.56
CA ARG A 464 -14.05 7.34 6.95
C ARG A 464 -13.61 5.93 7.30
N ALA A 465 -14.13 5.41 8.40
CA ALA A 465 -14.02 4.00 8.77
C ALA A 465 -15.39 3.51 9.26
N THR A 466 -15.58 2.20 9.21
CA THR A 466 -16.76 1.54 9.77
C THR A 466 -16.33 0.76 11.00
N PHE A 467 -17.09 0.88 12.09
CA PHE A 467 -16.77 0.22 13.35
C PHE A 467 -17.70 -0.97 13.58
N PHE A 468 -17.13 -2.13 13.84
CA PHE A 468 -17.86 -3.31 14.30
C PHE A 468 -17.85 -3.29 15.83
N VAL A 469 -18.98 -2.89 16.42
CA VAL A 469 -19.13 -2.85 17.88
C VAL A 469 -19.53 -4.23 18.36
N ASP A 470 -18.63 -4.87 19.10
CA ASP A 470 -18.88 -6.20 19.64
C ASP A 470 -18.77 -6.20 21.16
N SER A 471 -19.91 -6.02 21.81
CA SER A 471 -20.07 -6.18 23.26
C SER A 471 -20.21 -7.67 23.60
N THR A 472 -19.20 -8.46 23.22
CA THR A 472 -19.18 -9.94 23.10
C THR A 472 -19.51 -10.74 24.35
N LYS A 473 -19.72 -10.10 25.51
CA LYS A 473 -20.09 -10.83 26.73
C LYS A 473 -21.59 -11.14 26.87
N ASN A 474 -22.48 -10.62 26.00
CA ASN A 474 -23.94 -10.78 26.19
C ASN A 474 -24.79 -10.85 24.91
N LEU A 475 -24.29 -11.41 23.81
CA LEU A 475 -25.11 -11.60 22.60
C LEU A 475 -26.02 -12.84 22.74
N GLN A 476 -27.27 -12.63 23.18
CA GLN A 476 -28.31 -13.66 23.08
C GLN A 476 -28.80 -13.74 21.64
N VAL A 477 -28.47 -14.85 20.99
CA VAL A 477 -28.84 -15.14 19.61
C VAL A 477 -30.26 -15.71 19.56
N ASN A 478 -31.19 -15.01 18.91
CA ASN A 478 -32.46 -15.61 18.48
C ASN A 478 -32.26 -16.41 17.18
N GLU A 479 -33.11 -17.43 16.99
CA GLU A 479 -33.04 -18.38 15.88
C GLU A 479 -32.88 -17.72 14.49
N TYR A 480 -32.08 -18.39 13.66
CA TYR A 480 -31.77 -18.02 12.27
C TYR A 480 -33.03 -17.67 11.48
N GLU A 481 -33.07 -16.46 10.89
CA GLU A 481 -34.01 -16.18 9.81
C GLU A 481 -33.82 -17.19 8.67
N PRO A 482 -34.90 -17.79 8.13
CA PRO A 482 -34.82 -18.75 7.04
C PRO A 482 -34.40 -18.04 5.75
N ILE A 483 -33.14 -18.18 5.38
CA ILE A 483 -32.59 -17.75 4.09
C ILE A 483 -32.80 -18.88 3.08
N ILE A 484 -33.12 -18.54 1.82
CA ILE A 484 -33.35 -19.50 0.73
C ILE A 484 -32.11 -20.39 0.52
N PRO A 485 -32.22 -21.73 0.63
CA PRO A 485 -31.12 -22.62 0.30
C PRO A 485 -31.06 -22.86 -1.21
N PHE A 486 -30.11 -22.23 -1.89
CA PHE A 486 -29.77 -22.59 -3.28
C PHE A 486 -29.05 -23.94 -3.32
N ARG A 487 -29.31 -24.77 -4.34
CA ARG A 487 -28.75 -26.11 -4.46
C ARG A 487 -27.47 -26.09 -5.30
N ALA A 488 -26.65 -27.12 -5.14
CA ALA A 488 -25.48 -27.34 -6.00
C ALA A 488 -25.86 -27.45 -7.49
N GLU A 489 -27.06 -27.96 -7.78
CA GLU A 489 -27.63 -28.06 -9.14
C GLU A 489 -27.86 -26.68 -9.81
N ASP A 490 -27.98 -25.62 -9.01
CA ASP A 490 -28.16 -24.24 -9.49
C ASP A 490 -26.83 -23.56 -9.87
N GLY A 491 -25.69 -24.22 -9.63
CA GLY A 491 -24.34 -23.67 -9.79
C GLY A 491 -23.80 -22.96 -8.54
N VAL A 492 -24.40 -23.22 -7.36
CA VAL A 492 -23.98 -22.63 -6.07
C VAL A 492 -23.19 -23.66 -5.25
N PHE A 493 -21.95 -23.33 -4.86
CA PHE A 493 -21.11 -24.17 -4.02
C PHE A 493 -21.49 -24.10 -2.54
N ALA A 494 -21.54 -22.89 -1.99
CA ALA A 494 -21.79 -22.66 -0.59
C ALA A 494 -22.18 -21.20 -0.34
N ARG A 495 -22.85 -20.97 0.79
CA ARG A 495 -23.08 -19.62 1.30
C ARG A 495 -21.81 -19.12 1.99
N LEU A 496 -21.47 -17.84 1.81
CA LEU A 496 -20.19 -17.30 2.30
C LEU A 496 -20.07 -17.37 3.83
N ASP A 497 -21.15 -17.18 4.58
CA ASP A 497 -21.16 -17.33 6.05
C ASP A 497 -20.80 -18.75 6.55
N LYS A 498 -20.95 -19.78 5.72
CA LYS A 498 -20.51 -21.16 6.01
C LYS A 498 -19.03 -21.36 5.72
N LEU A 499 -18.44 -20.51 4.88
CA LEU A 499 -17.03 -20.55 4.50
C LEU A 499 -16.15 -19.64 5.37
N VAL A 500 -16.71 -18.58 5.96
CA VAL A 500 -15.99 -17.66 6.85
C VAL A 500 -16.27 -18.02 8.28
N GLU A 501 -15.25 -18.32 9.09
CA GLU A 501 -15.35 -18.46 10.55
C GLU A 501 -14.70 -17.27 11.26
N PHE A 502 -15.24 -16.85 12.41
CA PHE A 502 -14.66 -15.77 13.20
C PHE A 502 -14.15 -16.32 14.53
N ARG A 503 -12.88 -16.02 14.84
CA ARG A 503 -12.21 -16.35 16.09
C ARG A 503 -12.61 -15.40 17.23
N ASP A 504 -12.24 -15.75 18.46
CA ASP A 504 -12.40 -14.87 19.62
C ASP A 504 -11.65 -13.54 19.41
N PRO A 505 -12.23 -12.40 19.84
CA PRO A 505 -13.41 -12.29 20.71
C PRO A 505 -14.76 -12.36 19.97
N LEU A 506 -14.79 -12.27 18.64
CA LEU A 506 -16.04 -12.13 17.85
C LEU A 506 -16.93 -13.39 17.87
N GLY A 507 -16.30 -14.56 17.77
CA GLY A 507 -17.00 -15.84 17.74
C GLY A 507 -17.98 -16.02 16.56
N PRO A 508 -18.71 -17.15 16.50
CA PRO A 508 -19.57 -17.50 15.35
C PRO A 508 -20.81 -16.60 15.19
N ALA A 509 -21.22 -15.90 16.26
CA ALA A 509 -22.40 -15.04 16.24
C ALA A 509 -22.18 -13.74 15.44
N ALA A 510 -20.93 -13.28 15.29
CA ALA A 510 -20.60 -12.05 14.55
C ALA A 510 -21.12 -12.07 13.10
N LYS A 511 -21.19 -13.25 12.48
CA LYS A 511 -21.75 -13.45 11.13
C LYS A 511 -23.17 -12.93 10.99
N GLN A 512 -23.95 -12.89 12.07
CA GLN A 512 -25.34 -12.45 12.04
C GLN A 512 -25.50 -10.96 11.71
N PHE A 513 -24.48 -10.17 12.07
CA PHE A 513 -24.44 -8.72 11.94
C PHE A 513 -23.75 -8.26 10.65
N LEU A 514 -23.34 -9.20 9.79
CA LEU A 514 -22.71 -8.94 8.49
C LEU A 514 -23.68 -9.32 7.36
N PRO A 515 -24.58 -8.41 6.94
CA PRO A 515 -25.63 -8.72 5.99
C PRO A 515 -25.08 -9.10 4.60
N ARG A 516 -23.95 -8.52 4.16
CA ARG A 516 -23.32 -8.91 2.88
C ARG A 516 -22.80 -10.34 2.94
N LEU A 517 -22.11 -10.70 4.02
CA LEU A 517 -21.66 -12.08 4.24
C LEU A 517 -22.82 -13.09 4.24
N ARG A 518 -23.94 -12.76 4.88
CA ARG A 518 -25.13 -13.65 4.95
C ARG A 518 -25.89 -13.75 3.64
N GLY A 519 -25.94 -12.65 2.89
CA GLY A 519 -26.67 -12.56 1.62
C GLY A 519 -25.88 -13.07 0.42
N ALA A 520 -24.67 -13.58 0.62
CA ALA A 520 -23.76 -13.94 -0.46
C ALA A 520 -23.56 -15.44 -0.63
N TYR A 521 -23.51 -15.88 -1.89
CA TYR A 521 -23.32 -17.25 -2.31
C TYR A 521 -22.15 -17.37 -3.27
N LEU A 522 -21.30 -18.37 -3.07
CA LEU A 522 -20.22 -18.71 -3.98
C LEU A 522 -20.76 -19.60 -5.10
N THR A 523 -20.44 -19.27 -6.33
CA THR A 523 -20.92 -19.94 -7.55
C THR A 523 -19.77 -20.54 -8.34
N ASP A 524 -20.10 -21.42 -9.29
CA ASP A 524 -19.13 -22.06 -10.18
C ASP A 524 -18.69 -21.18 -11.36
N SER A 525 -19.55 -20.28 -11.82
CA SER A 525 -19.37 -19.58 -13.08
C SER A 525 -20.10 -18.23 -13.09
N ALA A 526 -19.55 -17.27 -13.85
CA ALA A 526 -20.16 -15.95 -14.05
C ALA A 526 -21.56 -16.03 -14.66
N ALA A 527 -21.79 -16.95 -15.60
CA ALA A 527 -23.09 -17.15 -16.22
C ALA A 527 -24.14 -17.67 -15.22
N GLY A 528 -23.75 -18.57 -14.31
CA GLY A 528 -24.59 -19.03 -13.21
C GLY A 528 -24.91 -17.91 -12.22
N ALA A 529 -23.89 -17.15 -11.83
CA ALA A 529 -24.02 -16.00 -10.93
C ALA A 529 -24.97 -14.93 -11.49
N GLU A 530 -24.85 -14.58 -12.77
CA GLU A 530 -25.70 -13.59 -13.42
C GLU A 530 -27.19 -14.03 -13.46
N ARG A 531 -27.44 -15.28 -13.85
CA ARG A 531 -28.81 -15.83 -13.90
C ARG A 531 -29.46 -15.76 -12.52
N LEU A 532 -28.75 -16.26 -11.51
CA LEU A 532 -29.25 -16.28 -10.13
C LEU A 532 -29.45 -14.88 -9.55
N ALA A 533 -28.56 -13.93 -9.86
CA ALA A 533 -28.68 -12.54 -9.43
C ALA A 533 -29.90 -11.84 -10.02
N ARG A 534 -30.26 -12.14 -11.29
CA ARG A 534 -31.46 -11.58 -11.94
C ARG A 534 -32.75 -12.09 -11.30
N GLU A 535 -32.79 -13.38 -10.98
CA GLU A 535 -33.95 -14.03 -10.38
C GLU A 535 -34.09 -13.70 -8.89
N ASN A 536 -32.97 -13.42 -8.22
CA ASN A 536 -32.92 -13.16 -6.79
C ASN A 536 -32.16 -11.86 -6.48
N PRO A 537 -32.77 -10.67 -6.70
CA PRO A 537 -32.07 -9.40 -6.59
C PRO A 537 -31.55 -9.05 -5.18
N HIS A 538 -32.05 -9.73 -4.15
CA HIS A 538 -31.68 -9.49 -2.75
C HIS A 538 -30.40 -10.22 -2.33
N TYR A 539 -29.93 -11.20 -3.11
CA TYR A 539 -28.72 -11.97 -2.82
C TYR A 539 -27.58 -11.60 -3.77
N ALA A 540 -26.35 -11.74 -3.28
CA ALA A 540 -25.15 -11.58 -4.07
C ALA A 540 -24.61 -12.97 -4.45
N PHE A 541 -24.19 -13.11 -5.70
CA PHE A 541 -23.59 -14.32 -6.23
C PHE A 541 -22.16 -14.01 -6.65
N VAL A 542 -21.21 -14.61 -5.95
CA VAL A 542 -19.77 -14.38 -6.07
C VAL A 542 -19.16 -15.52 -6.85
N THR A 543 -18.28 -15.20 -7.78
CA THR A 543 -17.54 -16.17 -8.60
C THR A 543 -16.16 -16.46 -7.97
N PRO A 544 -15.47 -17.54 -8.35
CA PRO A 544 -14.17 -17.88 -7.76
C PRO A 544 -13.07 -16.84 -7.98
N ASP A 545 -13.19 -16.01 -9.02
CA ASP A 545 -12.30 -14.88 -9.30
C ASP A 545 -12.59 -13.63 -8.45
N GLY A 546 -13.69 -13.64 -7.68
CA GLY A 546 -14.11 -12.53 -6.81
C GLY A 546 -15.12 -11.56 -7.44
N THR A 547 -15.54 -11.79 -8.68
CA THR A 547 -16.60 -10.99 -9.32
C THR A 547 -17.96 -11.28 -8.67
N SER A 548 -18.67 -10.24 -8.26
CA SER A 548 -19.95 -10.29 -7.58
C SER A 548 -21.09 -9.79 -8.45
N TYR A 549 -22.19 -10.54 -8.49
CA TYR A 549 -23.42 -10.23 -9.20
C TYR A 549 -24.58 -10.07 -8.20
N GLN A 550 -25.28 -8.94 -8.21
CA GLN A 550 -26.42 -8.69 -7.34
C GLN A 550 -27.51 -7.91 -8.08
N GLY A 551 -28.65 -8.55 -8.36
CA GLY A 551 -29.74 -7.94 -9.13
C GLY A 551 -29.28 -7.54 -10.54
N ARG A 552 -29.04 -6.24 -10.71
CA ARG A 552 -28.53 -5.64 -11.96
C ARG A 552 -27.12 -5.05 -11.84
N MET A 553 -26.46 -5.25 -10.69
CA MET A 553 -25.13 -4.73 -10.41
C MET A 553 -24.09 -5.84 -10.57
N VAL A 554 -22.95 -5.48 -11.14
CA VAL A 554 -21.77 -6.35 -11.27
C VAL A 554 -20.57 -5.58 -10.74
N THR A 555 -19.86 -6.17 -9.79
CA THR A 555 -18.65 -5.62 -9.20
C THR A 555 -17.54 -6.62 -9.39
N GLY A 556 -16.50 -6.26 -10.13
CA GLY A 556 -15.34 -7.12 -10.39
C GLY A 556 -14.18 -6.30 -10.91
N GLY A 557 -12.98 -6.86 -10.84
CA GLY A 557 -11.74 -6.19 -11.25
C GLY A 557 -10.53 -7.04 -10.91
N ARG A 558 -9.35 -6.60 -11.34
CA ARG A 558 -8.09 -7.23 -10.95
C ARG A 558 -7.58 -6.54 -9.68
N PRO A 559 -7.35 -7.26 -8.57
CA PRO A 559 -6.73 -6.66 -7.40
C PRO A 559 -5.27 -6.29 -7.72
N ASP A 560 -4.84 -5.10 -7.31
CA ASP A 560 -3.45 -4.63 -7.45
C ASP A 560 -2.52 -5.24 -6.38
N GLU A 561 -3.07 -5.66 -5.24
CA GLU A 561 -2.33 -6.25 -4.12
C GLU A 561 -3.07 -7.45 -3.52
N ALA A 562 -2.32 -8.37 -2.89
CA ALA A 562 -2.91 -9.44 -2.07
C ALA A 562 -3.56 -8.81 -0.83
N GLY A 563 -4.79 -9.18 -0.52
CA GLY A 563 -5.46 -8.66 0.66
C GLY A 563 -5.10 -9.41 1.95
N PRO A 564 -5.78 -9.06 3.05
CA PRO A 564 -5.34 -9.42 4.40
C PRO A 564 -5.44 -10.91 4.75
N LEU A 565 -6.38 -11.65 4.14
CA LEU A 565 -6.55 -13.07 4.43
C LEU A 565 -5.40 -13.86 3.82
N GLY A 566 -5.05 -13.56 2.56
CA GLY A 566 -3.91 -14.17 1.86
C GLY A 566 -2.58 -13.87 2.56
N MET A 567 -2.35 -12.61 2.96
CA MET A 567 -1.14 -12.20 3.68
C MET A 567 -1.01 -12.92 5.04
N LYS A 568 -2.10 -13.12 5.79
CA LYS A 568 -2.04 -13.82 7.08
C LYS A 568 -1.76 -15.30 6.93
N ARG A 569 -2.31 -15.95 5.91
CA ARG A 569 -1.96 -17.34 5.61
C ARG A 569 -0.49 -17.47 5.23
N GLU A 570 0.01 -16.58 4.37
CA GLU A 570 1.43 -16.55 4.01
C GLU A 570 2.30 -16.33 5.25
N LEU A 571 1.89 -15.45 6.18
CA LEU A 571 2.60 -15.25 7.44
C LEU A 571 2.61 -16.52 8.31
N ARG A 572 1.47 -17.22 8.45
CA ARG A 572 1.39 -18.50 9.19
C ARG A 572 2.26 -19.59 8.55
N ALA A 573 2.30 -19.65 7.22
CA ALA A 573 3.14 -20.58 6.48
C ALA A 573 4.63 -20.26 6.68
N LEU A 574 5.01 -18.98 6.62
CA LEU A 574 6.37 -18.51 6.91
C LEU A 574 6.79 -18.78 8.36
N ASP A 575 5.87 -18.65 9.33
CA ASP A 575 6.14 -18.99 10.74
C ASP A 575 6.34 -20.50 10.97
N ALA A 576 5.51 -21.32 10.32
CA ALA A 576 5.68 -22.77 10.31
C ALA A 576 7.02 -23.19 9.67
N GLU A 577 7.44 -22.51 8.60
CA GLU A 577 8.74 -22.70 7.95
C GLU A 577 9.90 -22.21 8.84
N LEU A 578 9.76 -21.07 9.51
CA LEU A 578 10.72 -20.55 10.48
C LEU A 578 10.92 -21.49 11.65
N THR A 579 9.84 -22.05 12.20
CA THR A 579 9.89 -22.99 13.33
C THR A 579 10.53 -24.32 12.92
N THR A 580 10.27 -24.84 11.71
CA THR A 580 10.97 -26.04 11.19
C THR A 580 12.45 -25.77 10.95
N LYS A 581 12.81 -24.66 10.29
CA LYS A 581 14.22 -24.29 10.06
C LYS A 581 14.97 -24.00 11.37
N ARG A 582 14.32 -23.41 12.38
CA ARG A 582 14.89 -23.22 13.73
C ARG A 582 15.11 -24.54 14.46
N ARG A 583 14.16 -25.49 14.36
CA ARG A 583 14.33 -26.84 14.93
C ARG A 583 15.49 -27.62 14.28
N HIS A 584 15.71 -27.45 12.98
CA HIS A 584 16.87 -28.05 12.29
C HIS A 584 18.21 -27.45 12.73
N ARG A 585 18.23 -26.16 13.12
CA ARG A 585 19.41 -25.51 13.71
C ARG A 585 19.71 -25.95 15.15
N SER A 586 18.72 -26.42 15.91
CA SER A 586 18.87 -26.84 17.31
C SER A 586 19.21 -28.34 17.48
N LYS A 587 19.02 -29.17 16.44
CA LYS A 587 19.23 -30.63 16.49
C LYS A 587 20.57 -31.09 15.88
N ARG A 588 21.45 -30.16 15.51
CA ARG A 588 22.80 -30.41 14.96
C ARG A 588 23.77 -29.46 15.62
#